data_AF-A0A2P6PGH6-F1
#
_entry.id   AF-A0A2P6PGH6-F1
#
_cell.length_a   1.000
_cell.length_b   1.000
_cell.length_c   1.000
_cell.angle_alpha   90.00
_cell.angle_beta   90.00
_cell.angle_gamma   90.00
#
_symmetry.space_group_name_H-M   'P 1'
#
loop_
_entity.id
_entity.type
_entity.pdbx_description
1 polymer ?
#
loop_
_entity_poly.entity_id
_entity_poly.type
_entity_poly.pdbx_seq_one_letter_code
_entity_poly.pdbx_strand_id
1 'polypeptide(L)'
;MAVNAHGMVGKGVRGSIVCTASLAAQYGSETATDYSMLKHAVLGLVRSAIVQLAVRRVRLNYVSPGVVGTPLVSESSKLGRKSCRRR
;
A
#
# COMPACT_ATOMS: atom_id res chain seq x y z
N MET A 1 6.30 -9.65 2.16
CA MET A 1 5.98 -9.16 0.80
C MET A 1 7.29 -8.86 0.08
N ALA A 2 7.96 -9.91 -0.41
CA ALA A 2 9.11 -9.75 -1.29
C ALA A 2 8.56 -9.29 -2.64
N VAL A 3 8.66 -7.99 -2.92
CA VAL A 3 8.51 -7.51 -4.30
C VAL A 3 9.36 -8.43 -5.18
N ASN A 4 8.79 -8.96 -6.27
CA ASN A 4 9.40 -9.96 -7.15
C ASN A 4 10.66 -9.45 -7.89
N ALA A 5 11.21 -8.33 -7.41
CA ALA A 5 12.43 -7.68 -7.81
C ALA A 5 13.63 -8.64 -7.82
N HIS A 6 13.73 -9.58 -6.88
CA HIS A 6 14.82 -10.57 -6.91
C HIS A 6 14.79 -11.43 -8.18
N GLY A 7 13.61 -11.84 -8.63
CA GLY A 7 13.43 -12.57 -9.89
C GLY A 7 13.68 -11.70 -11.12
N MET A 8 13.27 -10.43 -11.09
CA MET A 8 13.52 -9.49 -12.19
C MET A 8 15.01 -9.19 -12.36
N VAL A 9 15.74 -9.05 -11.24
CA VAL A 9 17.18 -8.81 -11.26
C VAL A 9 17.94 -10.07 -11.69
N GLY A 10 17.56 -11.24 -11.18
CA GLY A 10 18.18 -12.51 -11.58
C GLY A 10 18.03 -12.80 -13.08
N LYS A 11 16.95 -12.33 -13.70
CA LYS A 11 16.72 -12.46 -15.15
C LYS A 11 17.29 -11.30 -15.97
N GLY A 12 17.90 -10.28 -15.35
CA GLY A 12 18.40 -9.10 -16.05
C GLY A 12 17.33 -8.26 -16.75
N VAL A 13 16.05 -8.41 -16.36
CA VAL A 13 14.91 -7.82 -17.06
C VAL A 13 14.62 -6.44 -16.48
N ARG A 14 14.59 -5.44 -17.36
CA ARG A 14 14.04 -4.11 -17.04
C ARG A 14 12.54 -4.24 -16.81
N GLY A 15 12.04 -3.73 -15.69
CA GLY A 15 10.60 -3.66 -15.50
C GLY A 15 10.19 -2.64 -14.45
N SER A 16 8.87 -2.55 -14.27
CA SER A 16 8.22 -1.61 -13.36
C SER A 16 7.40 -2.39 -12.34
N ILE A 17 7.55 -2.04 -11.07
CA ILE A 17 6.74 -2.57 -9.97
C ILE A 17 5.91 -1.41 -9.44
N VAL A 18 4.61 -1.64 -9.26
CA VAL A 18 3.70 -0.63 -8.71
C VAL A 18 3.04 -1.20 -7.45
N CYS A 19 3.21 -0.48 -6.33
CA CYS A 19 2.61 -0.84 -5.05
C CYS A 19 1.36 -0.01 -4.76
N THR A 20 0.36 -0.62 -4.15
CA THR A 20 -0.88 0.07 -3.77
C THR A 20 -0.82 0.54 -2.33
N ALA A 21 -0.65 1.85 -2.15
CA ALA A 21 -0.72 2.53 -0.87
C ALA A 21 -2.19 2.86 -0.53
N SER A 22 -2.43 4.00 0.13
CA SER A 22 -3.75 4.50 0.53
C SER A 22 -3.62 5.97 0.94
N LEU A 23 -4.69 6.76 0.87
CA LEU A 23 -4.74 8.07 1.55
C LEU A 23 -4.44 7.97 3.06
N ALA A 24 -4.80 6.85 3.69
CA ALA A 24 -4.47 6.54 5.09
C ALA A 24 -2.95 6.41 5.36
N ALA A 25 -2.13 6.34 4.29
CA ALA A 25 -0.67 6.37 4.35
C ALA A 25 -0.09 7.79 4.36
N GLN A 26 -0.91 8.81 4.12
CA GLN A 26 -0.51 10.22 4.11
C GLN A 26 -1.21 10.99 5.22
N TYR A 27 -2.45 10.62 5.51
CA TYR A 27 -3.27 11.19 6.57
C TYR A 27 -3.55 10.11 7.62
N GLY A 28 -3.39 10.45 8.90
CA GLY A 28 -3.74 9.56 10.01
C GLY A 28 -5.22 9.22 10.01
N SER A 29 -5.56 7.99 10.36
CA SER A 29 -6.96 7.55 10.53
C SER A 29 -7.32 7.51 12.00
N GLU A 30 -8.42 8.16 12.39
CA GLU A 30 -8.96 8.11 13.75
C GLU A 30 -9.52 6.72 14.11
N THR A 31 -9.91 5.92 13.11
CA THR A 31 -10.66 4.67 13.31
C THR A 31 -9.92 3.42 12.82
N ALA A 32 -8.74 3.58 12.19
CA ALA A 32 -7.99 2.47 11.61
C ALA A 32 -6.47 2.67 11.73
N THR A 33 -5.97 2.70 12.96
CA THR A 33 -4.54 2.87 13.28
C THR A 33 -3.65 1.81 12.65
N ASP A 34 -4.05 0.54 12.70
CA ASP A 34 -3.27 -0.57 12.17
C ASP A 34 -3.18 -0.51 10.64
N TYR A 35 -4.29 -0.14 9.98
CA TYR A 35 -4.31 0.05 8.54
C TYR A 35 -3.44 1.24 8.11
N SER A 36 -3.52 2.37 8.83
CA SER A 36 -2.65 3.53 8.60
C SER A 36 -1.17 3.21 8.82
N MET A 37 -0.84 2.44 9.86
CA MET A 37 0.52 1.97 10.14
C MET A 37 1.06 1.13 8.98
N LEU A 38 0.31 0.11 8.57
CA LEU A 38 0.72 -0.79 7.48
C LEU A 38 0.87 -0.03 6.16
N LYS A 39 -0.05 0.89 5.86
CA LYS A 39 0.00 1.67 4.62
C LYS A 39 1.15 2.69 4.62
N HIS A 40 1.52 3.25 5.77
CA HIS A 40 2.76 4.01 5.93
C HIS A 40 4.01 3.13 5.76
N ALA A 41 4.02 1.93 6.33
CA ALA A 41 5.14 0.99 6.20
C ALA A 41 5.41 0.64 4.72
N VAL A 42 4.37 0.51 3.90
CA VAL A 42 4.50 0.32 2.45
C VAL A 42 5.22 1.49 1.78
N LEU A 43 4.93 2.75 2.16
CA LEU A 43 5.64 3.92 1.61
C LEU A 43 7.12 3.91 1.97
N GLY A 44 7.45 3.63 3.23
CA GLY A 44 8.84 3.52 3.68
C GLY A 44 9.58 2.42 2.90
N LEU A 45 8.96 1.25 2.78
CA LEU A 45 9.52 0.12 2.05
C LEU A 45 9.76 0.44 0.57
N VAL A 46 8.79 1.07 -0.10
CA VAL A 46 8.95 1.45 -1.52
C VAL A 46 10.11 2.42 -1.69
N ARG A 47 10.21 3.44 -0.82
CA ARG A 47 11.31 4.42 -0.88
C ARG A 47 12.68 3.77 -0.67
N SER A 48 12.81 2.91 0.35
CA SER A 48 14.06 2.18 0.61
C SER A 48 14.41 1.22 -0.52
N ALA A 49 13.42 0.51 -1.07
CA ALA A 49 13.63 -0.44 -2.16
C ALA A 49 14.00 0.23 -3.49
N ILE A 50 13.45 1.42 -3.79
CA ILE A 50 13.81 2.19 -4.99
C ILE A 50 15.31 2.46 -5.03
N VAL A 51 15.90 2.89 -3.91
CA VAL A 51 17.35 3.19 -3.83
C VAL A 51 18.19 1.95 -4.16
N GLN A 52 17.79 0.78 -3.67
CA GLN A 52 18.49 -0.48 -3.91
C GLN A 52 18.30 -1.01 -5.35
N LEU A 53 17.13 -0.76 -5.95
CA LEU A 53 16.75 -1.31 -7.24
C LEU A 53 17.03 -0.38 -8.43
N ALA A 54 17.26 0.91 -8.17
CA ALA A 54 17.60 1.90 -9.18
C ALA A 54 18.85 1.51 -9.98
N VAL A 55 19.90 1.01 -9.30
CA VAL A 55 21.14 0.52 -9.93
C VAL A 55 20.87 -0.66 -10.87
N ARG A 56 19.85 -1.45 -10.56
CA ARG A 56 19.47 -2.67 -11.30
C ARG A 56 18.47 -2.41 -12.43
N ARG A 57 18.23 -1.14 -12.80
CA ARG A 57 17.32 -0.71 -13.87
C ARG A 57 15.87 -1.18 -13.68
N VAL A 58 15.44 -1.39 -12.44
CA VAL A 58 14.05 -1.72 -12.09
C VAL A 58 13.41 -0.47 -11.47
N ARG A 59 12.25 -0.06 -12.00
CA ARG A 59 11.49 1.09 -11.49
C ARG A 59 10.48 0.61 -10.45
N LEU A 60 10.36 1.34 -9.36
CA LEU A 60 9.36 1.10 -8.32
C LEU A 60 8.57 2.38 -8.13
N ASN A 61 7.24 2.28 -8.19
CA ASN A 61 6.33 3.38 -7.91
C ASN A 61 5.24 2.90 -6.95
N TYR A 62 4.54 3.86 -6.35
CA TYR A 62 3.33 3.56 -5.59
C TYR A 62 2.19 4.47 -6.03
N VAL A 63 0.97 3.98 -5.83
CA VAL A 63 -0.27 4.75 -6.05
C VAL A 63 -1.05 4.76 -4.74
N SER A 64 -1.47 5.94 -4.29
CA SER A 64 -2.30 6.12 -3.09
C SER A 64 -3.74 6.39 -3.49
N PRO A 65 -4.58 5.35 -3.65
CA PRO A 65 -6.00 5.56 -3.90
C PRO A 65 -6.70 6.16 -2.67
N GLY A 66 -7.66 7.03 -2.95
CA GLY A 66 -8.60 7.54 -1.96
C GLY A 66 -9.80 6.63 -1.75
N VAL A 67 -10.88 7.18 -1.21
CA VAL A 67 -12.14 6.44 -1.08
C VAL A 67 -12.67 6.20 -2.48
N VAL A 68 -12.48 4.98 -2.98
CA VAL A 68 -13.00 4.54 -4.28
C VAL A 68 -14.14 3.57 -4.01
N GLY A 69 -15.24 3.71 -4.77
CA GLY A 69 -16.41 2.83 -4.74
C GLY A 69 -16.05 1.39 -5.08
N THR A 70 -15.52 0.69 -4.08
CA THR A 70 -15.07 -0.69 -4.15
C THR A 70 -15.79 -1.48 -3.06
N PRO A 71 -15.92 -2.81 -3.22
CA PRO A 71 -16.54 -3.66 -2.20
C PRO A 71 -15.91 -3.46 -0.81
N LEU A 72 -14.63 -3.13 -0.75
CA LEU A 72 -13.90 -2.80 0.48
C LEU A 72 -14.56 -1.65 1.26
N VAL A 73 -14.93 -0.56 0.58
CA VAL A 73 -15.61 0.59 1.21
C VAL A 73 -17.03 0.23 1.64
N SER A 74 -17.71 -0.61 0.86
CA SER A 74 -19.06 -1.09 1.22
C SER A 74 -19.04 -1.92 2.52
N GLU A 75 -18.02 -2.76 2.72
CA GLU A 75 -17.86 -3.55 3.95
C GLU A 75 -17.43 -2.69 5.15
N SER A 76 -16.56 -1.68 4.95
CA SER A 76 -16.22 -0.72 6.01
C SER A 76 -17.43 0.08 6.50
N SER A 77 -18.33 0.47 5.60
CA SER A 77 -19.57 1.18 5.97
C SER A 77 -20.56 0.32 6.75
N LYS A 78 -20.58 -1.01 6.51
CA LYS A 78 -21.38 -1.97 7.28
C LYS A 78 -20.82 -2.18 8.69
N LEU A 79 -19.51 -2.05 8.88
CA LEU A 79 -18.88 -2.18 10.20
C LEU A 79 -19.24 -1.02 11.14
N GLY A 80 -19.41 0.20 10.61
CA GLY A 80 -19.89 1.37 11.37
C GLY A 80 -21.30 1.22 11.94
N ARG A 81 -22.18 0.44 11.28
CA ARG A 81 -23.54 0.15 11.78
C ARG A 81 -23.59 -0.92 12.87
N LYS A 82 -22.57 -1.79 12.99
CA LYS A 82 -22.53 -2.84 14.03
C LYS A 82 -22.03 -2.32 15.38
N SER A 83 -21.18 -1.29 15.38
CA SER A 83 -20.71 -0.63 16.60
C SER A 83 -21.82 0.10 17.36
N CYS A 84 -22.74 0.77 16.64
CA CYS A 84 -23.84 1.53 17.25
C CYS A 84 -24.95 0.65 17.88
N ARG A 85 -24.93 -0.67 17.68
CA ARG A 85 -25.92 -1.61 18.27
C ARG A 85 -25.50 -2.19 19.64
N ARG A 86 -24.40 -1.71 20.22
CA ARG A 86 -24.00 -2.00 21.62
C ARG A 86 -23.89 -0.68 22.41
N ARG A 87 -25.03 -0.04 22.63
CA ARG A 87 -25.26 0.86 23.76
C ARG A 87 -26.63 0.54 24.33
#